data_AF-A0AAW2ZDS5-F1
#
_entry.id   AF-A0AAW2ZDS5-F1
#
_cell.length_a   1.000
_cell.length_b   1.000
_cell.length_c   1.000
_cell.angle_alpha   90.00
_cell.angle_beta   90.00
_cell.angle_gamma   90.00
#
_symmetry.space_group_name_H-M   'P 1'
#
loop_
_entity.id
_entity.type
_entity.pdbx_description
1 polymer ?
#
loop_
_entity_poly.entity_id
_entity_poly.type
_entity_poly.pdbx_seq_one_letter_code
_entity_poly.pdbx_strand_id
1 'polypeptide(L)'
;MINSDVDSMQVDFDLHANKFFNDISLITASSSNHYEKNTRNIVTPSDMKCWITNKMNFKASDNKIVVAFTRFFQEGVADSALTRIDLSEKIKALGGSVLDSDIGGYSSSITHLIIPDGGASSLKTIGGVLEGKWIIRSKWIEQSARVERFVDETNFGYRYIWKPLREQDIYLSRTFLEEEQSYELKSLKVIEIGGGRPTDRKEYAKYWLVSKKEKIPGSYQLPETVKAVLTRDEFFDMIVPKEWNK
;
A
#
# COMPACT_ATOMS: atom_id res chain seq x y z
N MET A 1 26.22 -16.83 35.95
CA MET A 1 25.10 -17.78 35.68
C MET A 1 23.87 -16.96 35.35
N ILE A 2 23.01 -17.47 34.47
CA ILE A 2 21.83 -16.84 33.82
C ILE A 2 22.12 -16.42 32.37
N ASN A 3 21.80 -17.33 31.46
CA ASN A 3 21.40 -17.11 30.07
C ASN A 3 20.71 -18.41 29.61
N SER A 4 19.40 -18.50 29.80
CA SER A 4 18.60 -19.65 29.33
C SER A 4 17.19 -19.31 28.84
N ASP A 5 16.78 -18.03 28.76
CA ASP A 5 15.37 -17.67 28.53
C ASP A 5 15.08 -17.05 27.16
N VAL A 6 15.98 -17.17 26.17
CA VAL A 6 15.75 -16.64 24.81
C VAL A 6 15.23 -17.71 23.84
N ASP A 7 15.34 -19.01 24.17
CA ASP A 7 14.92 -20.09 23.27
C ASP A 7 13.42 -20.45 23.38
N SER A 8 12.71 -20.07 24.45
CA SER A 8 11.30 -20.46 24.63
C SER A 8 10.30 -19.62 23.82
N MET A 9 10.62 -18.36 23.50
CA MET A 9 9.72 -17.49 22.72
C MET A 9 9.75 -17.76 21.21
N GLN A 10 10.85 -18.30 20.68
CA GLN A 10 10.97 -18.61 19.26
C GLN A 10 10.11 -19.84 18.88
N VAL A 11 9.94 -20.79 19.82
CA VAL A 11 9.20 -22.04 19.61
C VAL A 11 7.68 -21.81 19.56
N ASP A 12 7.16 -20.87 20.35
CA ASP A 12 5.71 -20.56 20.37
C ASP A 12 5.22 -19.87 19.08
N PHE A 13 6.09 -19.09 18.42
CA PHE A 13 5.75 -18.40 17.17
C PHE A 13 5.66 -19.36 15.98
N ASP A 14 6.58 -20.33 15.92
CA ASP A 14 6.59 -21.36 14.87
C ASP A 14 5.39 -22.33 14.97
N LEU A 15 4.87 -22.54 16.18
CA LEU A 15 3.67 -23.36 16.40
C LEU A 15 2.38 -22.68 15.88
N HIS A 16 2.25 -21.37 16.04
CA HIS A 16 1.07 -20.62 15.58
C HIS A 16 1.05 -20.44 14.05
N ALA A 17 2.22 -20.21 13.43
CA ALA A 17 2.32 -20.16 11.97
C ALA A 17 1.91 -21.49 11.33
N ASN A 18 2.38 -22.63 11.86
CA ASN A 18 2.04 -23.95 11.31
C ASN A 18 0.57 -24.32 11.47
N LYS A 19 -0.09 -23.90 12.56
CA LYS A 19 -1.53 -24.11 12.76
C LYS A 19 -2.37 -23.35 11.73
N PHE A 20 -1.99 -22.10 11.42
CA PHE A 20 -2.64 -21.28 10.40
C PHE A 20 -2.53 -21.89 8.98
N PHE A 21 -1.39 -22.50 8.64
CA PHE A 21 -1.20 -23.16 7.34
C PHE A 21 -2.01 -24.46 7.20
N ASN A 22 -2.17 -25.23 8.28
CA ASN A 22 -2.97 -26.45 8.27
C ASN A 22 -4.46 -26.17 8.08
N ASP A 23 -4.98 -25.11 8.70
CA ASP A 23 -6.41 -24.74 8.57
C ASP A 23 -6.78 -24.28 7.15
N ILE A 24 -5.86 -23.64 6.42
CA ILE A 24 -6.07 -23.26 5.00
C ILE A 24 -6.06 -24.49 4.08
N SER A 25 -5.22 -25.49 4.37
CA SER A 25 -5.16 -26.72 3.56
C SER A 25 -6.46 -27.54 3.65
N LEU A 26 -7.11 -27.56 4.82
CA LEU A 26 -8.37 -28.27 5.06
C LEU A 26 -9.57 -27.65 4.34
N ILE A 27 -9.58 -26.33 4.13
CA ILE A 27 -10.64 -25.63 3.40
C ILE A 27 -10.60 -25.95 1.89
N THR A 28 -9.42 -26.29 1.36
CA THR A 28 -9.27 -26.61 -0.08
C THR A 28 -9.61 -28.06 -0.44
N ALA A 29 -9.74 -28.96 0.53
CA ALA A 29 -10.02 -30.38 0.29
C ALA A 29 -11.51 -30.76 0.21
N SER A 30 -12.43 -29.83 0.51
CA SER A 30 -13.87 -30.16 0.70
C SER A 30 -14.82 -29.62 -0.37
N SER A 31 -14.33 -29.16 -1.52
CA SER A 31 -15.21 -28.75 -2.63
C SER A 31 -14.76 -29.35 -3.96
N SER A 32 -15.21 -30.58 -4.21
CA SER A 32 -15.17 -31.21 -5.52
C SER A 32 -16.61 -31.40 -6.01
N ASN A 33 -17.02 -30.58 -6.98
CA ASN A 33 -17.86 -31.01 -8.11
C ASN A 33 -17.94 -29.92 -9.18
N HIS A 34 -17.49 -30.31 -10.38
CA HIS A 34 -17.72 -29.72 -11.71
C HIS A 34 -17.69 -28.19 -11.87
N TYR A 35 -16.55 -27.67 -12.33
CA TYR A 35 -16.40 -26.93 -13.61
C TYR A 35 -14.90 -26.72 -13.85
N GLU A 36 -14.39 -27.31 -14.94
CA GLU A 36 -12.97 -27.29 -15.29
C GLU A 36 -12.64 -26.11 -16.24
N LYS A 37 -11.46 -25.51 -16.00
CA LYS A 37 -10.63 -24.68 -16.90
C LYS A 37 -10.96 -23.18 -17.02
N ASN A 38 -10.47 -22.43 -16.02
CA ASN A 38 -9.69 -21.21 -16.31
C ASN A 38 -8.64 -21.04 -15.19
N THR A 39 -7.43 -21.52 -15.41
CA THR A 39 -6.32 -21.47 -14.44
C THR A 39 -5.86 -20.03 -14.26
N ARG A 40 -6.41 -19.40 -13.22
CA ARG A 40 -5.97 -18.14 -12.64
C ARG A 40 -4.49 -18.25 -12.26
N ASN A 41 -3.70 -17.22 -12.57
CA ASN A 41 -2.44 -16.94 -11.89
C ASN A 41 -2.74 -16.60 -10.42
N ILE A 42 -2.92 -17.64 -9.61
CA ILE A 42 -3.01 -17.54 -8.15
C ILE A 42 -1.59 -17.30 -7.67
N VAL A 43 -1.36 -16.17 -7.01
CA VAL A 43 -0.10 -15.88 -6.31
C VAL A 43 0.20 -17.08 -5.42
N THR A 44 1.31 -17.75 -5.70
CA THR A 44 1.63 -18.99 -4.99
C THR A 44 2.12 -18.67 -3.58
N PRO A 45 1.94 -19.58 -2.61
CA PRO A 45 2.58 -19.44 -1.30
C PRO A 45 4.10 -19.26 -1.39
N SER A 46 4.78 -19.75 -2.44
CA SER A 46 6.22 -19.48 -2.65
C SER A 46 6.49 -18.06 -3.13
N ASP A 47 5.60 -17.47 -3.94
CA ASP A 47 5.68 -16.05 -4.28
C ASP A 47 5.56 -15.21 -3.01
N MET A 48 4.63 -15.52 -2.09
CA MET A 48 4.55 -14.83 -0.79
C MET A 48 5.73 -15.12 0.15
N LYS A 49 6.30 -16.33 0.13
CA LYS A 49 7.44 -16.69 0.99
C LYS A 49 8.70 -15.89 0.64
N CYS A 50 8.93 -15.62 -0.64
CA CYS A 50 10.02 -14.75 -1.11
C CYS A 50 9.90 -13.31 -0.56
N TRP A 51 8.68 -12.87 -0.21
CA TRP A 51 8.42 -11.52 0.30
C TRP A 51 8.70 -11.40 1.80
N ILE A 52 8.55 -12.50 2.56
CA ILE A 52 8.82 -12.53 4.00
C ILE A 52 10.33 -12.70 4.28
N THR A 53 11.08 -13.36 3.39
CA THR A 53 12.51 -13.62 3.56
C THR A 53 13.45 -12.50 3.10
N ASN A 54 12.94 -11.42 2.49
CA ASN A 54 13.72 -10.20 2.19
C ASN A 54 13.99 -9.33 3.44
N LYS A 55 14.19 -9.99 4.58
CA LYS A 55 14.66 -9.41 5.85
C LYS A 55 16.18 -9.17 5.89
N MET A 56 16.89 -9.39 4.77
CA MET A 56 18.35 -9.46 4.77
C MET A 56 19.01 -8.15 4.33
N ASN A 57 19.70 -7.54 5.31
CA ASN A 57 20.84 -6.63 5.14
C ASN A 57 20.60 -5.32 4.37
N PHE A 58 19.67 -4.49 4.84
CA PHE A 58 19.82 -3.05 4.64
C PHE A 58 20.93 -2.55 5.58
N LYS A 59 22.13 -2.30 5.04
CA LYS A 59 23.06 -1.37 5.69
C LYS A 59 22.27 -0.08 5.93
N ALA A 60 22.35 0.46 7.15
CA ALA A 60 21.84 1.79 7.45
C ALA A 60 22.57 2.78 6.54
N SER A 61 22.03 3.03 5.35
CA SER A 61 22.35 4.21 4.58
C SER A 61 22.05 5.41 5.46
N ASP A 62 22.88 6.44 5.43
CA ASP A 62 22.62 7.77 5.99
C ASP A 62 21.43 8.47 5.30
N ASN A 63 20.35 7.73 5.05
CA ASN A 63 19.14 8.21 4.46
C ASN A 63 18.44 9.06 5.50
N LYS A 64 18.59 10.37 5.32
CA LYS A 64 17.87 11.39 6.05
C LYS A 64 16.37 11.04 6.11
N ILE A 65 15.84 10.91 7.32
CA ILE A 65 14.42 10.67 7.55
C ILE A 65 13.64 11.93 7.18
N VAL A 66 12.85 11.84 6.11
CA VAL A 66 11.91 12.88 5.65
C VAL A 66 10.48 12.39 5.84
N VAL A 67 9.73 13.07 6.70
CA VAL A 67 8.39 12.71 7.11
C VAL A 67 7.37 13.66 6.50
N ALA A 68 6.23 13.13 6.04
CA ALA A 68 5.06 13.93 5.68
C ALA A 68 3.84 13.44 6.45
N PHE A 69 2.93 14.36 6.76
CA PHE A 69 1.65 14.05 7.39
C PHE A 69 0.53 14.00 6.34
N THR A 70 -0.42 13.09 6.50
CA THR A 70 -1.63 13.02 5.66
C THR A 70 -2.88 13.10 6.52
N ARG A 71 -3.83 13.96 6.14
CA ARG A 71 -5.12 14.20 6.83
C ARG A 71 -5.05 14.62 8.32
N PHE A 72 -3.98 15.28 8.75
CA PHE A 72 -3.87 15.90 10.09
C PHE A 72 -4.62 17.26 10.22
N PHE A 73 -5.43 17.64 9.22
CA PHE A 73 -6.22 18.88 9.22
C PHE A 73 -7.69 18.62 8.92
N GLN A 74 -8.30 17.62 9.54
CA GLN A 74 -9.76 17.54 9.49
C GLN A 74 -10.32 18.73 10.27
N GLU A 75 -11.01 19.63 9.55
CA GLU A 75 -11.73 20.76 10.15
C GLU A 75 -12.64 20.23 11.28
N GLY A 76 -12.59 20.88 12.44
CA GLY A 76 -13.40 20.51 13.60
C GLY A 76 -12.71 19.65 14.65
N VAL A 77 -11.47 19.19 14.43
CA VAL A 77 -10.67 18.50 15.46
C VAL A 77 -9.48 19.38 15.85
N ALA A 78 -9.68 20.31 16.79
CA ALA A 78 -8.64 21.22 17.26
C ALA A 78 -7.35 20.48 17.70
N ASP A 79 -7.50 19.26 18.21
CA ASP A 79 -6.39 18.41 18.64
C ASP A 79 -5.48 17.96 17.50
N SER A 80 -5.95 17.92 16.24
CA SER A 80 -5.15 17.36 15.13
C SER A 80 -4.00 18.27 14.72
N ALA A 81 -4.21 19.59 14.74
CA ALA A 81 -3.17 20.57 14.42
C ALA A 81 -2.10 20.63 15.51
N LEU A 82 -2.51 20.65 16.79
CA LEU A 82 -1.59 20.63 17.93
C LEU A 82 -0.78 19.32 17.96
N THR A 83 -1.43 18.19 17.69
CA THR A 83 -0.75 16.89 17.58
C THR A 83 0.28 16.90 16.46
N ARG A 84 -0.03 17.47 15.29
CA ARG A 84 0.96 17.58 14.20
C ARG A 84 2.17 18.44 14.60
N ILE A 85 1.95 19.56 15.29
CA ILE A 85 3.03 20.43 15.75
C ILE A 85 3.96 19.66 16.70
N ASP A 86 3.40 19.03 17.74
CA ASP A 86 4.14 18.21 18.71
C ASP A 86 4.93 17.07 18.03
N LEU A 87 4.29 16.30 17.15
CA LEU A 87 4.96 15.24 16.39
C LEU A 87 6.07 15.79 15.48
N SER A 88 5.88 16.96 14.90
CA SER A 88 6.88 17.61 14.06
C SER A 88 8.11 18.05 14.84
N GLU A 89 7.92 18.56 16.05
CA GLU A 89 9.00 18.91 16.98
C GLU A 89 9.80 17.67 17.38
N LYS A 90 9.12 16.58 17.72
CA LYS A 90 9.75 15.29 18.03
C LYS A 90 10.59 14.75 16.86
N ILE A 91 10.07 14.79 15.63
CA ILE A 91 10.82 14.36 14.44
C ILE A 91 12.08 15.20 14.25
N LYS A 92 11.99 16.52 14.42
CA LYS A 92 13.14 17.43 14.29
C LYS A 92 14.19 17.17 15.38
N ALA A 93 13.76 16.94 16.62
CA ALA A 93 14.66 16.61 17.74
C ALA A 93 15.43 15.29 17.50
N LEU A 94 14.82 14.34 16.80
CA LEU A 94 15.44 13.07 16.40
C LEU A 94 16.36 13.19 15.17
N GLY A 95 16.57 14.40 14.63
CA GLY A 95 17.38 14.64 13.43
C GLY A 95 16.66 14.39 12.10
N GLY A 96 15.34 14.15 12.13
CA GLY A 96 14.51 14.05 10.94
C GLY A 96 14.14 15.41 10.34
N SER A 97 13.41 15.40 9.23
CA SER A 97 12.83 16.59 8.61
C SER A 97 11.36 16.36 8.31
N VAL A 98 10.55 17.40 8.48
CA VAL A 98 9.12 17.38 8.15
C VAL A 98 8.91 18.15 6.86
N LEU A 99 8.20 17.54 5.91
CA LEU A 99 7.77 18.18 4.68
C LEU A 99 6.31 18.60 4.81
N ASP A 100 6.11 19.92 4.95
CA ASP A 100 4.80 20.56 4.93
C ASP A 100 4.25 20.55 3.50
N SER A 101 3.72 19.39 3.10
CA SER A 101 3.10 19.17 1.79
C SER A 101 1.62 19.52 1.83
N ASP A 102 1.24 20.63 2.44
CA ASP A 102 -0.16 20.91 2.76
C ASP A 102 -1.01 21.22 1.52
N ILE A 103 -0.35 21.46 0.38
CA ILE A 103 -0.99 21.77 -0.89
C ILE A 103 -0.87 20.58 -1.84
N GLY A 104 -1.65 19.52 -1.59
CA GLY A 104 -2.06 18.47 -2.55
C GLY A 104 -0.96 17.63 -3.24
N GLY A 105 0.31 17.94 -3.03
CA GLY A 105 1.44 17.35 -3.75
C GLY A 105 2.05 16.20 -2.98
N TYR A 106 2.22 15.08 -3.67
CA TYR A 106 3.13 14.03 -3.24
C TYR A 106 4.57 14.40 -3.65
N SER A 107 5.54 14.18 -2.76
CA SER A 107 6.98 14.40 -3.05
C SER A 107 7.75 13.08 -2.94
N SER A 108 8.57 12.79 -3.94
CA SER A 108 9.41 11.59 -3.96
C SER A 108 10.54 11.61 -2.92
N SER A 109 10.84 12.78 -2.34
CA SER A 109 11.80 12.91 -1.23
C SER A 109 11.28 12.37 0.10
N ILE A 110 9.97 12.15 0.23
CA ILE A 110 9.37 11.59 1.43
C ILE A 110 9.91 10.17 1.63
N THR A 111 10.24 9.83 2.87
CA THR A 111 10.64 8.48 3.27
C THR A 111 9.54 7.80 4.10
N HIS A 112 8.83 8.59 4.90
CA HIS A 112 7.81 8.15 5.83
C HIS A 112 6.55 9.01 5.71
N LEU A 113 5.39 8.38 5.60
CA LEU A 113 4.10 9.03 5.64
C LEU A 113 3.38 8.66 6.92
N ILE A 114 3.05 9.67 7.72
CA ILE A 114 2.33 9.51 8.99
C ILE A 114 0.84 9.63 8.73
N ILE A 115 0.11 8.55 9.02
CA ILE A 115 -1.34 8.46 8.91
C ILE A 115 -1.98 8.49 10.31
N PRO A 116 -3.15 9.15 10.49
CA PRO A 116 -3.92 9.06 11.73
C PRO A 116 -4.47 7.65 11.91
N ASP A 117 -4.80 7.27 13.14
CA ASP A 117 -5.50 6.01 13.44
C ASP A 117 -6.84 5.94 12.70
N GLY A 118 -7.23 4.75 12.22
CA GLY A 118 -8.40 4.56 11.35
C GLY A 118 -8.12 4.61 9.85
N GLY A 119 -6.94 5.10 9.45
CA GLY A 119 -6.49 5.02 8.06
C GLY A 119 -7.26 5.97 7.12
N ALA A 120 -6.60 6.36 6.03
CA ALA A 120 -7.16 7.33 5.09
C ALA A 120 -6.53 7.15 3.71
N SER A 121 -7.35 6.75 2.73
CA SER A 121 -7.00 6.79 1.32
C SER A 121 -6.97 8.25 0.84
N SER A 122 -5.77 8.83 0.78
CA SER A 122 -5.51 10.13 0.14
C SER A 122 -4.50 9.93 -0.98
N LEU A 123 -4.38 10.92 -1.88
CA LEU A 123 -3.41 10.86 -2.97
C LEU A 123 -1.98 10.71 -2.44
N LYS A 124 -1.66 11.34 -1.29
CA LYS A 124 -0.36 11.18 -0.63
C LYS A 124 -0.15 9.75 -0.15
N THR A 125 -1.17 9.15 0.46
CA THR A 125 -1.09 7.76 0.95
C THR A 125 -0.90 6.80 -0.20
N ILE A 126 -1.68 6.95 -1.27
CA ILE A 126 -1.57 6.12 -2.49
C ILE A 126 -0.21 6.32 -3.15
N GLY A 127 0.27 7.56 -3.28
CA GLY A 127 1.59 7.85 -3.82
C GLY A 127 2.72 7.24 -2.98
N GLY A 128 2.61 7.29 -1.65
CA GLY A 128 3.54 6.65 -0.74
C GLY A 128 3.58 5.14 -0.92
N VAL A 129 2.42 4.49 -1.10
CA VAL A 129 2.34 3.05 -1.38
C VAL A 129 3.02 2.72 -2.72
N LEU A 130 2.67 3.45 -3.78
CA LEU A 130 3.19 3.21 -5.13
C LEU A 130 4.71 3.39 -5.26
N GLU A 131 5.29 4.30 -4.48
CA GLU A 131 6.73 4.50 -4.44
C GLU A 131 7.46 3.64 -3.40
N GLY A 132 6.73 2.85 -2.62
CA GLY A 132 7.28 2.01 -1.57
C GLY A 132 7.90 2.78 -0.43
N LYS A 133 7.22 3.85 0.00
CA LYS A 133 7.50 4.60 1.22
C LYS A 133 6.93 3.86 2.42
N TRP A 134 7.46 4.18 3.59
CA TRP A 134 6.89 3.72 4.84
C TRP A 134 5.57 4.43 5.13
N ILE A 135 4.53 3.67 5.44
CA ILE A 135 3.24 4.21 5.86
C ILE A 135 3.02 3.78 7.32
N ILE A 136 3.05 4.74 8.24
CA ILE A 136 3.24 4.49 9.68
C ILE A 136 2.27 5.31 10.53
N ARG A 137 1.89 4.79 11.71
CA ARG A 137 1.12 5.51 12.73
C ARG A 137 1.98 6.49 13.55
N SER A 138 1.36 7.50 14.16
CA SER A 138 2.06 8.48 15.01
C SER A 138 2.83 7.86 16.17
N LYS A 139 2.36 6.72 16.70
CA LYS A 139 3.00 5.98 17.81
C LYS A 139 4.47 5.64 17.56
N TRP A 140 4.89 5.51 16.30
CA TRP A 140 6.31 5.33 15.94
C TRP A 140 7.17 6.51 16.36
N ILE A 141 6.68 7.74 16.17
CA ILE A 141 7.37 8.97 16.53
C ILE A 141 7.44 9.09 18.04
N GLU A 142 6.34 8.80 18.73
CA GLU A 142 6.27 8.83 20.20
C GLU A 142 7.27 7.85 20.82
N GLN A 143 7.30 6.60 20.31
CA GLN A 143 8.24 5.60 20.78
C GLN A 143 9.68 5.98 20.45
N SER A 144 9.93 6.53 19.25
CA SER A 144 11.25 7.00 18.85
C SER A 144 11.76 8.13 19.75
N ALA A 145 10.88 9.10 20.05
CA ALA A 145 11.20 10.21 20.94
C ALA A 145 11.53 9.73 22.35
N ARG A 146 10.78 8.74 22.87
CA ARG A 146 11.00 8.14 24.19
C ARG A 146 12.39 7.48 24.33
N VAL A 147 12.93 6.92 23.26
CA VAL A 147 14.26 6.27 23.26
C VAL A 147 15.35 7.11 22.60
N GLU A 148 15.05 8.38 22.31
CA GLU A 148 15.97 9.37 21.74
C GLU A 148 16.61 8.96 20.40
N ARG A 149 15.96 8.08 19.64
CA ARG A 149 16.36 7.66 18.29
C ARG A 149 15.19 7.07 17.52
N PHE A 150 15.24 7.11 16.18
CA PHE A 150 14.27 6.39 15.37
C PHE A 150 14.33 4.89 15.64
N VAL A 151 13.21 4.32 16.09
CA VAL A 151 13.05 2.87 16.25
C VAL A 151 12.67 2.21 14.94
N ASP A 152 12.80 0.89 14.89
CA ASP A 152 12.38 0.08 13.74
C ASP A 152 10.89 0.29 13.42
N GLU A 153 10.62 0.49 12.12
CA GLU A 153 9.31 0.86 11.58
C GLU A 153 8.31 -0.30 11.56
N THR A 154 8.78 -1.55 11.56
CA THR A 154 7.96 -2.74 11.25
C THR A 154 6.83 -2.97 12.26
N ASN A 155 7.00 -2.49 13.50
CA ASN A 155 6.01 -2.61 14.56
C ASN A 155 4.91 -1.52 14.51
N PHE A 156 5.04 -0.55 13.61
CA PHE A 156 4.20 0.64 13.59
C PHE A 156 3.57 0.94 12.23
N GLY A 157 3.93 0.19 11.19
CA GLY A 157 3.46 0.43 9.84
C GLY A 157 3.95 -0.59 8.83
N TYR A 158 3.79 -0.24 7.56
CA TYR A 158 4.05 -1.13 6.43
C TYR A 158 4.79 -0.39 5.32
N ARG A 159 5.57 -1.14 4.54
CA ARG A 159 6.26 -0.66 3.35
C ARG A 159 6.00 -1.61 2.18
N TYR A 160 5.39 -1.09 1.13
CA TYR A 160 5.04 -1.88 -0.05
C TYR A 160 6.14 -1.76 -1.11
N ILE A 161 6.96 -2.79 -1.24
CA ILE A 161 8.05 -2.79 -2.24
C ILE A 161 7.50 -3.08 -3.65
N TRP A 162 6.30 -3.65 -3.73
CA TRP A 162 5.63 -3.97 -4.98
C TRP A 162 5.12 -2.74 -5.72
N LYS A 163 5.34 -2.71 -7.04
CA LYS A 163 4.99 -1.59 -7.91
C LYS A 163 3.98 -2.05 -8.99
N PRO A 164 2.67 -2.10 -8.69
CA PRO A 164 1.66 -2.66 -9.59
C PRO A 164 1.55 -1.95 -10.95
N LEU A 165 1.90 -0.66 -10.98
CA LEU A 165 1.71 0.20 -12.15
C LEU A 165 2.98 0.46 -12.94
N ARG A 166 4.16 0.11 -12.41
CA ARG A 166 5.44 0.45 -13.04
C ARG A 166 5.50 -0.12 -14.45
N GLU A 167 5.70 0.77 -15.42
CA GLU A 167 5.84 0.47 -16.85
C GLU A 167 4.62 -0.20 -17.49
N GLN A 168 3.45 -0.13 -16.85
CA GLN A 168 2.23 -0.70 -17.39
C GLN A 168 1.48 0.34 -18.23
N ASP A 169 1.08 -0.03 -19.44
CA ASP A 169 0.16 0.76 -20.25
C ASP A 169 -1.28 0.55 -19.76
N ILE A 170 -1.98 1.65 -19.47
CA ILE A 170 -3.31 1.65 -18.86
C ILE A 170 -4.25 2.44 -19.75
N TYR A 171 -5.25 1.75 -20.29
CA TYR A 171 -6.28 2.36 -21.10
C TYR A 171 -7.33 2.99 -20.18
N LEU A 172 -7.74 4.22 -20.49
CA LEU A 172 -8.84 4.89 -19.80
C LEU A 172 -9.97 5.08 -20.80
N SER A 173 -11.13 4.45 -20.54
CA SER A 173 -12.27 4.62 -21.43
C SER A 173 -12.76 6.07 -21.41
N ARG A 174 -13.41 6.49 -22.50
CA ARG A 174 -13.94 7.85 -22.60
C ARG A 174 -14.95 8.15 -21.51
N THR A 175 -15.85 7.20 -21.23
CA THR A 175 -16.86 7.32 -20.18
C THR A 175 -16.22 7.37 -18.78
N PHE A 176 -15.11 6.65 -18.56
CA PHE A 176 -14.32 6.75 -17.34
C PHE A 176 -13.75 8.16 -17.17
N LEU A 177 -13.11 8.71 -18.20
CA LEU A 177 -12.54 10.07 -18.16
C LEU A 177 -13.61 11.17 -17.93
N GLU A 178 -14.81 10.98 -18.47
CA GLU A 178 -15.95 11.86 -18.25
C GLU A 178 -16.45 11.79 -16.80
N GLU A 179 -16.51 10.59 -16.20
CA GLU A 179 -16.88 10.40 -14.78
C GLU A 179 -15.82 10.97 -13.82
N GLU A 180 -14.54 10.83 -14.20
CA GLU A 180 -13.38 11.16 -13.38
C GLU A 180 -13.29 12.65 -13.02
N GLN A 181 -13.90 13.53 -13.81
CA GLN A 181 -13.90 14.98 -13.58
C GLN A 181 -14.48 15.39 -12.23
N SER A 182 -15.31 14.53 -11.63
CA SER A 182 -16.00 14.78 -10.36
C SER A 182 -15.21 14.43 -9.09
N TYR A 183 -14.07 13.73 -9.21
CA TYR A 183 -13.39 13.16 -8.05
C TYR A 183 -12.13 13.92 -7.63
N GLU A 184 -11.91 13.97 -6.31
CA GLU A 184 -10.73 14.59 -5.70
C GLU A 184 -9.44 13.84 -6.02
N LEU A 185 -9.47 12.50 -6.05
CA LEU A 185 -8.34 11.67 -6.46
C LEU A 185 -8.40 11.42 -7.97
N LYS A 186 -7.48 12.02 -8.73
CA LYS A 186 -7.39 11.80 -10.18
C LYS A 186 -6.57 10.54 -10.48
N SER A 187 -7.21 9.52 -11.04
CA SER A 187 -6.62 8.23 -11.42
C SER A 187 -5.43 8.41 -12.36
N LEU A 188 -5.49 9.39 -13.27
CA LEU A 188 -4.34 9.78 -14.10
C LEU A 188 -3.11 10.13 -13.26
N LYS A 189 -3.28 10.89 -12.18
CA LYS A 189 -2.15 11.27 -11.32
C LYS A 189 -1.58 10.07 -10.58
N VAL A 190 -2.45 9.15 -10.18
CA VAL A 190 -2.07 7.89 -9.51
C VAL A 190 -1.27 6.99 -10.46
N ILE A 191 -1.71 6.89 -11.72
CA ILE A 191 -1.00 6.17 -12.78
C ILE A 191 0.40 6.77 -12.97
N GLU A 192 0.51 8.09 -13.10
CA GLU A 192 1.80 8.79 -13.24
C GLU A 192 2.74 8.52 -12.06
N ILE A 193 2.27 8.67 -10.82
CA ILE A 193 3.08 8.44 -9.61
C ILE A 193 3.55 6.98 -9.54
N GLY A 194 2.70 6.04 -9.93
CA GLY A 194 3.05 4.62 -9.99
C GLY A 194 4.01 4.24 -11.12
N GLY A 195 4.37 5.19 -11.99
CA GLY A 195 5.19 4.93 -13.17
C GLY A 195 4.46 4.17 -14.28
N GLY A 196 3.13 4.21 -14.28
CA GLY A 196 2.32 3.71 -15.38
C GLY A 196 2.21 4.73 -16.52
N ARG A 197 1.70 4.27 -17.67
CA ARG A 197 1.54 5.09 -18.87
C ARG A 197 0.07 5.06 -19.31
N PRO A 198 -0.66 6.19 -19.26
CA PRO A 198 -1.99 6.23 -19.86
C PRO A 198 -1.88 6.05 -21.38
N THR A 199 -2.80 5.28 -21.98
CA THR A 199 -2.85 5.05 -23.43
C THR A 199 -4.27 5.13 -23.96
N ASP A 200 -4.42 5.52 -25.22
CA ASP A 200 -5.67 5.50 -25.99
C ASP A 200 -5.87 4.17 -26.75
N ARG A 201 -4.84 3.33 -26.83
CA ARG A 201 -4.86 2.04 -27.55
C ARG A 201 -5.21 0.90 -26.61
N LYS A 202 -6.50 0.55 -26.60
CA LYS A 202 -7.02 -0.52 -25.73
C LYS A 202 -6.34 -1.88 -25.95
N GLU A 203 -5.95 -2.19 -27.18
CA GLU A 203 -5.36 -3.47 -27.58
C GLU A 203 -3.95 -3.72 -27.02
N TYR A 204 -3.22 -2.67 -26.63
CA TYR A 204 -1.88 -2.78 -26.04
C TYR A 204 -1.88 -2.57 -24.52
N ALA A 205 -2.99 -2.11 -23.95
CA ALA A 205 -3.06 -1.83 -22.53
C ALA A 205 -3.14 -3.11 -21.71
N LYS A 206 -2.45 -3.13 -20.57
CA LYS A 206 -2.53 -4.23 -19.61
C LYS A 206 -3.75 -4.15 -18.72
N TYR A 207 -4.18 -2.93 -18.41
CA TYR A 207 -5.37 -2.68 -17.61
C TYR A 207 -6.29 -1.71 -18.34
N TRP A 208 -7.59 -1.96 -18.28
CA TRP A 208 -8.61 -1.03 -18.77
C TRP A 208 -9.34 -0.44 -17.58
N LEU A 209 -9.39 0.88 -17.50
CA LEU A 209 -10.22 1.59 -16.53
C LEU A 209 -11.52 2.01 -17.21
N VAL A 210 -12.64 1.52 -16.69
CA VAL A 210 -13.98 1.72 -17.26
C VAL A 210 -14.94 2.30 -16.23
N SER A 211 -15.92 3.08 -16.69
CA SER A 211 -17.00 3.57 -15.82
C SER A 211 -17.88 2.42 -15.34
N LYS A 212 -18.46 2.53 -14.15
CA LYS A 212 -19.48 1.58 -13.64
C LYS A 212 -20.71 1.47 -14.57
N LYS A 213 -20.96 2.50 -15.39
CA LYS A 213 -22.07 2.54 -16.35
C LYS A 213 -21.75 1.84 -17.66
N GLU A 214 -20.48 1.59 -17.94
CA GLU A 214 -20.03 0.97 -19.18
C GLU A 214 -20.29 -0.53 -19.13
N LYS A 215 -21.23 -1.00 -19.97
CA LYS A 215 -21.50 -2.43 -20.12
C LYS A 215 -20.54 -3.00 -21.15
N ILE A 216 -19.57 -3.78 -20.68
CA ILE A 216 -18.74 -4.60 -21.56
C ILE A 216 -19.62 -5.79 -22.00
N PRO A 217 -19.87 -5.99 -23.31
CA PRO A 217 -20.67 -7.12 -23.76
C PRO A 217 -20.06 -8.43 -23.26
N GLY A 218 -20.86 -9.34 -22.70
CA GLY A 218 -20.35 -10.62 -22.19
C GLY A 218 -19.69 -11.51 -23.26
N SER A 219 -19.99 -11.24 -24.54
CA SER A 219 -19.36 -11.89 -25.69
C SER A 219 -18.03 -11.26 -26.12
N TYR A 220 -17.63 -10.14 -25.51
CA TYR A 220 -16.41 -9.44 -25.88
C TYR A 220 -15.19 -10.21 -25.34
N GLN A 221 -14.39 -10.76 -26.26
CA GLN A 221 -13.12 -11.37 -25.92
C GLN A 221 -12.09 -10.28 -25.68
N LEU A 222 -11.55 -10.22 -24.46
CA LEU A 222 -10.47 -9.30 -24.14
C LEU A 222 -9.20 -9.71 -24.91
N PRO A 223 -8.41 -8.75 -25.42
CA PRO A 223 -7.09 -9.04 -25.94
C PRO A 223 -6.24 -9.77 -24.90
N GLU A 224 -5.36 -10.69 -25.34
CA GLU A 224 -4.48 -11.46 -24.44
C GLU A 224 -3.54 -10.58 -23.59
N THR A 225 -3.28 -9.36 -24.06
CA THR A 225 -2.48 -8.34 -23.38
C THR A 225 -3.20 -7.77 -22.14
N VAL A 226 -4.53 -7.81 -22.11
CA VAL A 226 -5.35 -7.22 -21.05
C VAL A 226 -5.47 -8.20 -19.89
N LYS A 227 -4.84 -7.85 -18.77
CA LYS A 227 -4.89 -8.63 -17.53
C LYS A 227 -6.23 -8.48 -16.82
N ALA A 228 -6.78 -7.27 -16.79
CA ALA A 228 -8.05 -6.99 -16.12
C ALA A 228 -8.71 -5.73 -16.67
N VAL A 229 -10.04 -5.72 -16.59
CA VAL A 229 -10.85 -4.52 -16.74
C VAL A 229 -11.36 -4.14 -15.35
N LEU A 230 -11.13 -2.90 -14.94
CA LEU A 230 -11.30 -2.44 -13.58
C LEU A 230 -12.18 -1.18 -13.59
N THR A 231 -13.10 -1.11 -12.65
CA THR A 231 -13.69 0.15 -12.23
C THR A 231 -12.68 0.96 -11.42
N ARG A 232 -13.01 2.23 -11.14
CA ARG A 232 -12.22 3.10 -10.28
C ARG A 232 -11.90 2.46 -8.93
N ASP A 233 -12.92 1.92 -8.26
CA ASP A 233 -12.77 1.35 -6.92
C ASP A 233 -11.87 0.11 -6.96
N GLU A 234 -12.08 -0.77 -7.94
CA GLU A 234 -11.24 -1.97 -8.13
C GLU A 234 -9.78 -1.61 -8.47
N PHE A 235 -9.55 -0.52 -9.21
CA PHE A 235 -8.22 -0.01 -9.47
C PHE A 235 -7.51 0.45 -8.19
N PHE A 236 -8.23 1.16 -7.31
CA PHE A 236 -7.69 1.56 -6.02
C PHE A 236 -7.51 0.37 -5.06
N ASP A 237 -8.43 -0.59 -5.03
CA ASP A 237 -8.32 -1.83 -4.25
C ASP A 237 -7.15 -2.72 -4.71
N MET A 238 -6.77 -2.62 -5.98
CA MET A 238 -5.57 -3.31 -6.50
C MET A 238 -4.27 -2.67 -5.96
N ILE A 239 -4.28 -1.36 -5.68
CA ILE A 239 -3.10 -0.62 -5.22
C ILE A 239 -3.02 -0.63 -3.70
N VAL A 240 -4.14 -0.38 -3.03
CA VAL A 240 -4.23 -0.19 -1.59
C VAL A 240 -4.52 -1.55 -0.93
N PRO A 241 -3.70 -1.96 0.05
CA PRO A 241 -3.92 -3.20 0.81
C PRO A 241 -5.27 -3.18 1.54
N LYS A 242 -5.98 -4.31 1.51
CA LYS A 242 -7.30 -4.45 2.14
C LYS A 242 -7.25 -4.34 3.66
N GLU A 243 -6.08 -4.58 4.24
CA GLU A 243 -5.81 -4.52 5.67
C GLU A 243 -5.95 -3.11 6.25
N TRP A 244 -5.98 -2.08 5.41
CA TRP A 244 -6.16 -0.69 5.84
C TRP A 244 -7.61 -0.28 6.08
N ASN A 245 -8.55 -1.06 5.57
CA ASN A 245 -9.99 -0.79 5.70
C ASN A 245 -10.62 -1.53 6.88
N LYS A 246 -9.80 -2.08 7.80
CA LYS A 246 -10.21 -2.75 9.04
C LYS A 246 -9.93 -1.86 10.24
#